data_AF-A0AAI9USU2-F1
#
_entry.id   AF-A0AAI9USU2-F1
#
_cell.length_a   1.000
_cell.length_b   1.000
_cell.length_c   1.000
_cell.angle_alpha   90.00
_cell.angle_beta   90.00
_cell.angle_gamma   90.00
#
_symmetry.space_group_name_H-M   'P 1'
#
loop_
_entity.id
_entity.type
_entity.pdbx_description
1 polymer ?
#
loop_
_entity_poly.entity_id
_entity_poly.type
_entity_poly.pdbx_seq_one_letter_code
_entity_poly.pdbx_strand_id
1 'polypeptide(L)'
;MADSNPTPPEAPKAPTPTAATTTTTTATSAAEGYKAAKPNPVWQMMGLRGPPKRLPSRNWLIFLSLTGAISSAIIYDKREKKRATARWAAAVSPLASEPVTDPSQLPRKLTVILASPPGDGLRVAQDHFIEYVKPILAASGLDWEFVQGRQQGDVRAAVAEKIRRRRSREERPEVELLPTEENIRDAIRAKNNTPEFEGPGGDIVIGRHAWKEYIRGLHEGWLGPLDPPPKPEVFSTPEQPAASEATSDSTATETEGGAVEAEKKEEEKPKEEEKKSDRPRQPVPYNTTADYSASHLPPTLPAEFSPSEPVQFPHLLGFAGTFTRMGRFFNRRQLADDVGRQVAAACFAHAREYRDAEPETAADDSSAPTPYEQQRALVHEERDWVKSVWKPVDETTADEEEKTKERIWASPMVIDPRIAQRMRRFEIRAEDEERAKGIVIPETQIEGWIKGTLRSLGTWGWSVVKGEERKGPNVGNIDDE
;
A
#
# COMPACT_ATOMS: atom_id res chain seq x y z
N MET A 1 40.48 41.42 -49.62
CA MET A 1 40.13 41.32 -48.20
C MET A 1 39.79 39.85 -47.96
N ALA A 2 40.62 39.03 -47.32
CA ALA A 2 41.54 39.31 -46.20
C ALA A 2 40.73 39.66 -44.92
N ASP A 3 40.86 38.98 -43.77
CA ASP A 3 41.90 38.00 -43.39
C ASP A 3 41.48 36.90 -42.38
N SER A 4 42.30 35.83 -42.41
CA SER A 4 42.76 34.97 -41.30
C SER A 4 41.80 34.20 -40.36
N ASN A 5 42.00 32.88 -40.35
CA ASN A 5 41.81 31.96 -39.21
C ASN A 5 42.82 32.30 -38.06
N PRO A 6 42.56 31.92 -36.79
CA PRO A 6 43.27 30.72 -36.31
C PRO A 6 42.52 29.84 -35.26
N THR A 7 42.43 28.54 -35.60
CA THR A 7 42.98 27.34 -34.90
C THR A 7 43.96 27.52 -33.70
N PRO A 8 44.41 26.46 -32.97
CA PRO A 8 43.99 25.04 -32.81
C PRO A 8 43.87 24.69 -31.27
N PRO A 9 44.11 23.46 -30.71
CA PRO A 9 44.37 22.14 -31.29
C PRO A 9 43.64 20.90 -30.70
N GLU A 10 43.46 19.90 -31.58
CA GLU A 10 43.49 18.47 -31.22
C GLU A 10 44.88 17.90 -31.57
N ALA A 11 45.39 16.94 -30.79
CA ALA A 11 46.60 16.17 -31.10
C ALA A 11 46.63 14.85 -30.29
N PRO A 12 47.40 13.83 -30.72
CA PRO A 12 47.41 13.25 -32.08
C PRO A 12 47.31 11.70 -32.07
N LYS A 13 46.99 11.08 -33.23
CA LYS A 13 47.06 9.61 -33.44
C LYS A 13 48.30 9.19 -34.22
N ALA A 14 49.03 8.17 -33.72
CA ALA A 14 49.96 7.28 -34.45
C ALA A 14 50.53 6.21 -33.49
N PRO A 15 51.15 5.10 -33.96
CA PRO A 15 50.98 4.39 -35.23
C PRO A 15 50.79 2.85 -35.07
N THR A 16 50.56 2.14 -36.18
CA THR A 16 50.91 0.70 -36.34
C THR A 16 52.26 0.60 -37.05
N PRO A 17 53.17 -0.29 -36.65
CA PRO A 17 53.34 -1.60 -37.34
C PRO A 17 53.64 -2.73 -36.31
N THR A 18 54.03 -3.98 -36.62
CA THR A 18 54.47 -4.65 -37.87
C THR A 18 54.05 -6.14 -37.82
N ALA A 19 54.07 -6.86 -38.95
CA ALA A 19 54.06 -8.33 -38.97
C ALA A 19 55.49 -8.90 -38.88
N ALA A 20 55.64 -10.09 -38.29
CA ALA A 20 56.91 -10.83 -38.23
C ALA A 20 56.72 -12.27 -38.70
N THR A 21 57.53 -12.69 -39.68
CA THR A 21 57.55 -14.07 -40.18
C THR A 21 58.44 -14.95 -39.31
N THR A 22 58.01 -16.18 -39.03
CA THR A 22 58.94 -17.26 -38.66
C THR A 22 58.44 -18.58 -39.23
N THR A 23 59.28 -19.27 -39.98
CA THR A 23 58.96 -20.55 -40.61
C THR A 23 59.28 -21.71 -39.68
N THR A 24 58.42 -22.73 -39.64
CA THR A 24 58.81 -24.05 -39.09
C THR A 24 58.12 -25.18 -39.85
N THR A 25 58.93 -25.87 -40.65
CA THR A 25 58.80 -27.26 -41.15
C THR A 25 57.47 -28.01 -40.98
N THR A 26 56.91 -28.45 -42.11
CA THR A 26 55.92 -29.53 -42.19
C THR A 26 56.46 -30.84 -41.62
N ALA A 27 55.83 -31.36 -40.57
CA ALA A 27 56.02 -32.72 -40.07
C ALA A 27 54.66 -33.44 -40.08
N THR A 28 54.48 -34.38 -41.02
CA THR A 28 53.25 -35.17 -41.12
C THR A 28 53.21 -36.26 -40.06
N SER A 29 52.51 -36.01 -38.95
CA SER A 29 52.07 -37.06 -38.02
C SER A 29 50.61 -37.41 -38.28
N ALA A 30 50.32 -38.69 -38.54
CA ALA A 30 48.97 -39.18 -38.78
C ALA A 30 48.20 -39.32 -37.44
N ALA A 31 47.63 -38.22 -36.96
CA ALA A 31 46.65 -38.27 -35.88
C ALA A 31 45.31 -38.79 -36.43
N GLU A 32 44.83 -39.92 -35.91
CA GLU A 32 43.54 -40.49 -36.31
C GLU A 32 42.41 -39.49 -36.06
N GLY A 33 41.68 -39.13 -37.13
CA GLY A 33 40.61 -38.15 -37.05
C GLY A 33 39.51 -38.61 -36.09
N TYR A 34 39.34 -37.89 -34.97
CA TYR A 34 38.29 -38.15 -33.98
C TYR A 34 36.90 -38.09 -34.63
N LYS A 35 36.38 -39.23 -35.05
CA LYS A 35 35.08 -39.36 -35.73
C LYS A 35 33.98 -38.95 -34.75
N ALA A 36 33.50 -37.71 -34.89
CA ALA A 36 32.43 -37.17 -34.06
C ALA A 36 31.21 -38.11 -34.09
N ALA A 37 30.93 -38.75 -32.95
CA ALA A 37 29.90 -39.77 -32.83
C ALA A 37 28.54 -39.21 -33.28
N LYS A 38 27.96 -39.86 -34.31
CA LYS A 38 26.73 -39.46 -35.01
C LYS A 38 25.65 -38.98 -34.02
N PRO A 39 24.90 -37.91 -34.32
CA PRO A 39 23.79 -37.49 -33.48
C PRO A 39 22.73 -38.61 -33.42
N ASN A 40 22.03 -38.73 -32.29
CA ASN A 40 21.00 -39.76 -32.12
C ASN A 40 19.84 -39.49 -33.11
N PRO A 41 19.41 -40.48 -33.92
CA PRO A 41 18.55 -40.25 -35.07
C PRO A 41 17.18 -39.65 -34.70
N VAL A 42 16.64 -40.02 -33.53
CA VAL A 42 15.38 -39.48 -32.98
C VAL A 42 15.38 -37.94 -32.92
N TRP A 43 16.49 -37.33 -32.50
CA TRP A 43 16.60 -35.87 -32.39
C TRP A 43 16.67 -35.21 -33.77
N GLN A 44 17.38 -35.85 -34.69
CA GLN A 44 17.50 -35.39 -36.08
C GLN A 44 16.16 -35.48 -36.84
N MET A 45 15.33 -36.49 -36.53
CA MET A 45 13.95 -36.61 -37.03
C MET A 45 13.01 -35.53 -36.47
N MET A 46 13.23 -35.05 -35.24
CA MET A 46 12.51 -33.90 -34.67
C MET A 46 13.05 -32.54 -35.15
N GLY A 47 14.03 -32.50 -36.08
CA GLY A 47 14.71 -31.27 -36.50
C GLY A 47 15.58 -30.62 -35.41
N LEU A 48 15.68 -31.24 -34.23
CA LEU A 48 16.41 -30.71 -33.08
C LEU A 48 17.86 -31.17 -33.13
N ARG A 49 18.78 -30.19 -33.21
CA ARG A 49 20.20 -30.44 -32.93
C ARG A 49 20.30 -30.73 -31.42
N GLY A 50 20.33 -32.02 -31.08
CA GLY A 50 20.18 -32.52 -29.71
C GLY A 50 21.16 -31.90 -28.70
N PRO A 51 20.84 -32.00 -27.39
CA PRO A 51 21.48 -31.20 -26.34
C PRO A 51 23.01 -31.28 -26.38
N PRO A 52 23.71 -30.16 -26.13
CA PRO A 52 25.16 -30.08 -26.33
C PRO A 52 25.88 -31.12 -25.46
N LYS A 53 26.55 -32.08 -26.10
CA LYS A 53 27.31 -33.18 -25.46
C LYS A 53 28.49 -32.73 -24.58
N ARG A 54 28.72 -31.42 -24.41
CA ARG A 54 29.72 -30.82 -23.54
C ARG A 54 29.01 -29.90 -22.56
N LEU A 55 29.30 -30.06 -21.26
CA LEU A 55 28.88 -29.10 -20.24
C LEU A 55 29.40 -27.69 -20.60
N PRO A 56 28.64 -26.62 -20.29
CA PRO A 56 29.12 -25.27 -20.52
C PRO A 56 30.30 -24.94 -19.58
N SER A 57 31.09 -23.92 -19.92
CA SER A 57 32.36 -23.63 -19.21
C SER A 57 32.15 -23.25 -17.74
N ARG A 58 33.19 -23.38 -16.90
CA ARG A 58 33.15 -23.08 -15.46
C ARG A 58 32.46 -21.75 -15.14
N ASN A 59 32.81 -20.68 -15.85
CA ASN A 59 32.25 -19.35 -15.61
C ASN A 59 30.76 -19.29 -16.00
N TRP A 60 30.36 -20.02 -17.04
CA TRP A 60 28.95 -20.15 -17.45
C TRP A 60 28.14 -21.02 -16.47
N LEU A 61 28.73 -22.08 -15.91
CA LEU A 61 28.11 -22.88 -14.84
C LEU A 61 27.91 -22.05 -13.56
N ILE A 62 28.89 -21.22 -13.18
CA ILE A 62 28.76 -20.28 -12.05
C ILE A 62 27.64 -19.26 -12.34
N PHE A 63 27.60 -18.68 -13.55
CA PHE A 63 26.55 -17.75 -13.96
C PHE A 63 25.14 -18.39 -13.95
N LEU A 64 24.99 -19.58 -14.55
CA LEU A 64 23.72 -20.32 -14.58
C LEU A 64 23.25 -20.74 -13.19
N SER A 65 24.15 -21.24 -12.34
CA SER A 65 23.79 -21.69 -10.99
C SER A 65 23.40 -20.50 -10.09
N LEU A 66 24.11 -19.38 -10.17
CA LEU A 66 23.77 -18.18 -9.40
C LEU A 66 22.45 -17.53 -9.88
N THR A 67 22.28 -17.35 -11.20
CA THR A 67 21.03 -16.78 -11.76
C THR A 67 19.85 -17.74 -11.60
N GLY A 68 20.06 -19.05 -11.69
CA GLY A 68 19.07 -20.09 -11.40
C GLY A 68 18.67 -20.13 -9.93
N ALA A 69 19.61 -20.04 -8.99
CA ALA A 69 19.33 -19.98 -7.56
C ALA A 69 18.54 -18.72 -7.18
N ILE A 70 18.97 -17.55 -7.66
CA ILE A 70 18.26 -16.29 -7.40
C ILE A 70 16.85 -16.31 -8.02
N SER A 71 16.71 -16.69 -9.29
CA SER A 71 15.40 -16.70 -9.96
C SER A 71 14.44 -17.74 -9.37
N SER A 72 14.93 -18.93 -8.99
CA SER A 72 14.10 -19.93 -8.30
C SER A 72 13.65 -19.46 -6.92
N ALA A 73 14.52 -18.81 -6.14
CA ALA A 73 14.13 -18.22 -4.84
C ALA A 73 13.07 -17.12 -4.98
N ILE A 74 13.18 -16.23 -5.98
CA ILE A 74 12.15 -15.21 -6.27
C ILE A 74 10.83 -15.85 -6.72
N ILE A 75 10.88 -16.90 -7.54
CA ILE A 75 9.69 -17.63 -7.99
C ILE A 75 9.02 -18.38 -6.83
N TYR A 76 9.82 -18.96 -5.92
CA TYR A 76 9.36 -19.68 -4.73
C TYR A 76 8.67 -18.74 -3.74
N ASP A 77 9.31 -17.65 -3.30
CA ASP A 77 8.68 -16.75 -2.33
C ASP A 77 7.44 -16.04 -2.90
N LYS A 78 7.40 -15.74 -4.21
CA LYS A 78 6.18 -15.28 -4.89
C LYS A 78 5.06 -16.33 -4.96
N ARG A 79 5.39 -17.62 -4.93
CA ARG A 79 4.42 -18.74 -4.92
C ARG A 79 3.89 -18.96 -3.51
N GLU A 80 4.76 -19.04 -2.51
CA GLU A 80 4.34 -19.20 -1.11
C GLU A 80 3.65 -17.94 -0.57
N LYS A 81 4.03 -16.72 -0.98
CA LYS A 81 3.23 -15.50 -0.72
C LYS A 81 1.79 -15.65 -1.22
N LYS A 82 1.59 -16.11 -2.46
CA LYS A 82 0.25 -16.31 -3.01
C LYS A 82 -0.52 -17.41 -2.29
N ARG A 83 0.18 -18.47 -1.85
CA ARG A 83 -0.38 -19.54 -1.03
C ARG A 83 -0.85 -19.02 0.34
N ALA A 84 -0.04 -18.20 1.01
CA ALA A 84 -0.36 -17.52 2.25
C ALA A 84 -1.62 -16.65 2.11
N THR A 85 -1.64 -15.71 1.16
CA THR A 85 -2.82 -14.83 0.97
C THR A 85 -4.07 -15.61 0.57
N ALA A 86 -3.93 -16.64 -0.28
CA ALA A 86 -5.06 -17.47 -0.69
C ALA A 86 -5.57 -18.35 0.46
N ARG A 87 -4.70 -18.81 1.37
CA ARG A 87 -5.06 -19.62 2.55
C ARG A 87 -5.94 -18.83 3.50
N TRP A 88 -5.56 -17.58 3.80
CA TRP A 88 -6.39 -16.69 4.60
C TRP A 88 -7.67 -16.27 3.89
N ALA A 89 -7.63 -16.03 2.56
CA ALA A 89 -8.84 -15.80 1.78
C ALA A 89 -9.82 -16.99 1.84
N ALA A 90 -9.34 -18.23 1.74
CA ALA A 90 -10.16 -19.44 1.84
C ALA A 90 -10.62 -19.78 3.28
N ALA A 91 -9.88 -19.32 4.30
CA ALA A 91 -10.32 -19.43 5.69
C ALA A 91 -11.48 -18.47 6.01
N VAL A 92 -11.52 -17.33 5.32
CA VAL A 92 -12.49 -16.23 5.52
C VAL A 92 -13.67 -16.31 4.54
N SER A 93 -13.53 -17.01 3.41
CA SER A 93 -14.60 -17.13 2.40
C SER A 93 -15.94 -17.72 2.85
N PRO A 94 -16.07 -18.50 3.95
CA PRO A 94 -17.40 -18.87 4.47
C PRO A 94 -18.28 -17.67 4.81
N LEU A 95 -17.69 -16.56 5.31
CA LEU A 95 -18.43 -15.34 5.68
C LEU A 95 -19.17 -14.73 4.47
N ALA A 96 -18.59 -14.83 3.27
CA ALA A 96 -19.22 -14.35 2.03
C ALA A 96 -20.43 -15.19 1.57
N SER A 97 -20.67 -16.34 2.23
CA SER A 97 -21.82 -17.22 1.97
C SER A 97 -22.86 -17.20 3.10
N GLU A 98 -22.64 -16.42 4.16
CA GLU A 98 -23.62 -16.22 5.22
C GLU A 98 -24.70 -15.23 4.74
N PRO A 99 -26.01 -15.57 4.81
CA PRO A 99 -27.07 -14.68 4.38
C PRO A 99 -27.27 -13.52 5.35
N VAL A 100 -27.38 -12.31 4.82
CA VAL A 100 -27.78 -11.12 5.59
C VAL A 100 -29.24 -11.26 6.03
N THR A 101 -29.55 -10.86 7.28
CA THR A 101 -30.88 -11.02 7.89
C THR A 101 -32.00 -10.34 7.10
N ASP A 102 -31.77 -9.08 6.70
CA ASP A 102 -32.74 -8.27 5.96
C ASP A 102 -32.30 -8.04 4.50
N PRO A 103 -33.16 -8.28 3.49
CA PRO A 103 -32.81 -8.08 2.07
C PRO A 103 -32.46 -6.64 1.66
N SER A 104 -32.73 -5.66 2.51
CA SER A 104 -32.43 -4.23 2.31
C SER A 104 -31.24 -3.74 3.13
N GLN A 105 -30.66 -4.58 4.00
CA GLN A 105 -29.50 -4.25 4.83
C GLN A 105 -28.21 -4.35 4.01
N LEU A 106 -27.27 -3.44 4.29
CA LEU A 106 -25.93 -3.50 3.70
C LEU A 106 -25.00 -4.40 4.52
N PRO A 107 -24.05 -5.10 3.88
CA PRO A 107 -23.07 -5.91 4.61
C PRO A 107 -22.18 -5.03 5.51
N ARG A 108 -21.58 -5.67 6.51
CA ARG A 108 -20.63 -5.02 7.43
C ARG A 108 -19.50 -4.32 6.67
N LYS A 109 -19.32 -3.03 6.95
CA LYS A 109 -18.37 -2.13 6.30
C LYS A 109 -17.13 -1.90 7.19
N LEU A 110 -15.93 -1.94 6.59
CA LEU A 110 -14.66 -1.67 7.27
C LEU A 110 -13.98 -0.39 6.75
N THR A 111 -13.35 0.38 7.63
CA THR A 111 -12.50 1.51 7.24
C THR A 111 -11.07 1.01 7.02
N VAL A 112 -10.49 1.24 5.85
CA VAL A 112 -9.08 0.96 5.56
C VAL A 112 -8.32 2.28 5.50
N ILE A 113 -7.41 2.45 6.46
CA ILE A 113 -6.66 3.69 6.65
C ILE A 113 -5.25 3.53 6.08
N LEU A 114 -4.95 4.34 5.06
CA LEU A 114 -3.70 4.35 4.31
C LEU A 114 -3.03 5.72 4.44
N ALA A 115 -1.76 5.77 4.81
CA ALA A 115 -0.94 6.99 4.74
C ALA A 115 0.30 6.76 3.88
N SER A 116 0.80 7.82 3.24
CA SER A 116 2.10 7.81 2.56
C SER A 116 3.23 7.45 3.55
N PRO A 117 4.08 6.46 3.24
CA PRO A 117 5.26 6.19 4.06
C PRO A 117 6.20 7.41 4.19
N PRO A 118 6.95 7.52 5.29
CA PRO A 118 7.94 8.58 5.45
C PRO A 118 9.02 8.56 4.36
N GLY A 119 8.97 9.55 3.47
CA GLY A 119 9.94 9.75 2.39
C GLY A 119 9.59 9.10 1.04
N ASP A 120 8.39 8.53 0.88
CA ASP A 120 7.91 7.95 -0.38
C ASP A 120 6.39 8.16 -0.56
N GLY A 121 5.84 7.87 -1.72
CA GLY A 121 4.45 8.15 -2.08
C GLY A 121 3.43 7.13 -1.60
N LEU A 122 2.17 7.59 -1.45
CA LEU A 122 0.99 6.78 -1.13
C LEU A 122 0.82 5.52 -2.01
N ARG A 123 1.38 5.52 -3.24
CA ARG A 123 1.33 4.40 -4.18
C ARG A 123 1.86 3.09 -3.56
N VAL A 124 2.87 3.15 -2.69
CA VAL A 124 3.44 1.94 -2.05
C VAL A 124 2.52 1.36 -0.99
N ALA A 125 1.79 2.20 -0.25
CA ALA A 125 0.75 1.75 0.68
C ALA A 125 -0.46 1.14 -0.07
N GLN A 126 -0.83 1.73 -1.22
CA GLN A 126 -1.85 1.16 -2.11
C GLN A 126 -1.42 -0.20 -2.69
N ASP A 127 -0.17 -0.37 -3.13
CA ASP A 127 0.34 -1.66 -3.60
C ASP A 127 0.41 -2.69 -2.46
N HIS A 128 0.73 -2.28 -1.23
CA HIS A 128 0.65 -3.16 -0.06
C HIS A 128 -0.78 -3.63 0.21
N PHE A 129 -1.75 -2.72 0.18
CA PHE A 129 -3.16 -3.07 0.29
C PHE A 129 -3.58 -4.05 -0.82
N ILE A 130 -3.23 -3.77 -2.08
CA ILE A 130 -3.60 -4.61 -3.24
C ILE A 130 -2.94 -5.99 -3.18
N GLU A 131 -1.67 -6.10 -2.79
CA GLU A 131 -0.93 -7.36 -2.79
C GLU A 131 -1.19 -8.27 -1.57
N TYR A 132 -1.69 -7.75 -0.43
CA TYR A 132 -1.87 -8.53 0.81
C TYR A 132 -3.30 -8.48 1.37
N VAL A 133 -3.88 -7.29 1.52
CA VAL A 133 -5.14 -7.07 2.26
C VAL A 133 -6.36 -7.30 1.38
N LYS A 134 -6.38 -6.69 0.18
CA LYS A 134 -7.49 -6.78 -0.79
C LYS A 134 -7.95 -8.20 -1.10
N PRO A 135 -7.10 -9.22 -1.37
CA PRO A 135 -7.58 -10.56 -1.70
C PRO A 135 -8.34 -11.25 -0.56
N ILE A 136 -8.09 -10.87 0.70
CA ILE A 136 -8.74 -11.46 1.87
C ILE A 136 -10.07 -10.74 2.15
N LEU A 137 -10.08 -9.40 2.09
CA LEU A 137 -11.33 -8.63 2.18
C LEU A 137 -12.29 -8.98 1.03
N ALA A 138 -11.82 -9.05 -0.20
CA ALA A 138 -12.65 -9.43 -1.35
C ALA A 138 -13.17 -10.87 -1.29
N ALA A 139 -12.50 -11.78 -0.57
CA ALA A 139 -13.01 -13.12 -0.31
C ALA A 139 -14.01 -13.18 0.86
N SER A 140 -14.02 -12.18 1.74
CA SER A 140 -14.91 -12.11 2.91
C SER A 140 -16.33 -11.63 2.63
N GLY A 141 -16.57 -11.02 1.45
CA GLY A 141 -17.85 -10.38 1.12
C GLY A 141 -18.11 -9.05 1.84
N LEU A 142 -17.20 -8.60 2.70
CA LEU A 142 -17.30 -7.33 3.42
C LEU A 142 -17.00 -6.13 2.52
N ASP A 143 -17.77 -5.05 2.69
CA ASP A 143 -17.51 -3.76 2.05
C ASP A 143 -16.37 -3.01 2.75
N TRP A 144 -15.65 -2.15 2.03
CA TRP A 144 -14.62 -1.28 2.63
C TRP A 144 -14.57 0.12 2.05
N GLU A 145 -14.14 1.07 2.88
CA GLU A 145 -13.96 2.50 2.56
C GLU A 145 -12.52 2.92 2.85
N PHE A 146 -11.98 3.86 2.08
CA PHE A 146 -10.58 4.29 2.23
C PHE A 146 -10.45 5.69 2.82
N VAL A 147 -9.73 5.80 3.93
CA VAL A 147 -9.15 7.09 4.38
C VAL A 147 -7.72 7.13 3.87
N GLN A 148 -7.40 8.08 2.99
CA GLN A 148 -6.10 8.16 2.28
C GLN A 148 -5.36 9.46 2.58
N GLY A 149 -4.32 9.38 3.43
CA GLY A 149 -3.39 10.48 3.66
C GLY A 149 -2.27 10.52 2.62
N ARG A 150 -2.03 11.70 2.03
CA ARG A 150 -0.92 11.96 1.09
C ARG A 150 0.21 12.73 1.77
N GLN A 151 -0.11 13.55 2.76
CA GLN A 151 0.81 14.29 3.63
C GLN A 151 0.63 13.84 5.08
N GLN A 152 1.64 14.16 5.89
CA GLN A 152 1.69 13.82 7.31
C GLN A 152 0.61 14.57 8.09
N GLY A 153 -0.36 13.85 8.65
CA GLY A 153 -1.49 14.38 9.42
C GLY A 153 -2.80 14.52 8.63
N ASP A 154 -2.82 14.16 7.34
CA ASP A 154 -4.06 14.03 6.56
C ASP A 154 -5.00 12.97 7.19
N VAL A 155 -4.45 11.86 7.71
CA VAL A 155 -5.26 10.80 8.35
C VAL A 155 -5.82 11.28 9.68
N ARG A 156 -5.01 11.96 10.49
CA ARG A 156 -5.47 12.60 11.74
C ARG A 156 -6.65 13.52 11.45
N ALA A 157 -6.51 14.41 10.46
CA ALA A 157 -7.56 15.36 10.08
C ALA A 157 -8.86 14.66 9.68
N ALA A 158 -8.79 13.68 8.78
CA ALA A 158 -9.98 12.95 8.30
C ALA A 158 -10.68 12.15 9.41
N VAL A 159 -9.93 11.50 10.30
CA VAL A 159 -10.47 10.76 11.45
C VAL A 159 -11.10 11.71 12.46
N ALA A 160 -10.42 12.80 12.81
CA ALA A 160 -10.94 13.81 13.74
C ALA A 160 -12.21 14.47 13.20
N GLU A 161 -12.24 14.80 11.90
CA GLU A 161 -13.40 15.40 11.26
C GLU A 161 -14.59 14.42 11.19
N LYS A 162 -14.37 13.14 10.85
CA LYS A 162 -15.43 12.10 10.85
C LYS A 162 -16.07 11.94 12.24
N ILE A 163 -15.26 11.98 13.30
CA ILE A 163 -15.76 11.95 14.69
C ILE A 163 -16.50 13.24 15.06
N ARG A 164 -15.96 14.43 14.72
CA ARG A 164 -16.64 15.72 14.95
C ARG A 164 -17.99 15.79 14.26
N ARG A 165 -18.09 15.39 12.99
CA ARG A 165 -19.34 15.40 12.23
C ARG A 165 -20.43 14.53 12.85
N ARG A 166 -20.06 13.34 13.37
CA ARG A 166 -20.97 12.51 14.17
C ARG A 166 -21.43 13.27 15.43
N ARG A 167 -20.50 13.79 16.23
CA ARG A 167 -20.84 14.57 17.44
C ARG A 167 -21.71 15.78 17.14
N SER A 168 -21.44 16.56 16.09
CA SER A 168 -22.26 17.71 15.71
C SER A 168 -23.69 17.33 15.34
N ARG A 169 -23.92 16.16 14.69
CA ARG A 169 -25.26 15.65 14.38
C ARG A 169 -26.07 15.31 15.64
N GLU A 170 -25.40 14.95 16.73
CA GLU A 170 -26.00 14.56 18.02
C GLU A 170 -26.10 15.75 19.01
N GLU A 171 -25.08 16.61 19.08
CA GLU A 171 -24.93 17.71 20.05
C GLU A 171 -25.45 19.06 19.52
N ARG A 172 -25.49 19.27 18.19
CA ARG A 172 -25.91 20.52 17.54
C ARG A 172 -26.64 20.28 16.20
N PRO A 173 -27.80 19.60 16.19
CA PRO A 173 -28.54 19.29 14.97
C PRO A 173 -29.02 20.52 14.17
N GLU A 174 -29.03 21.71 14.79
CA GLU A 174 -29.38 23.00 14.15
C GLU A 174 -28.28 23.54 13.22
N VAL A 175 -27.04 23.05 13.32
CA VAL A 175 -25.91 23.52 12.51
C VAL A 175 -25.74 22.64 11.28
N GLU A 176 -26.33 23.05 10.15
CA GLU A 176 -26.17 22.37 8.86
C GLU A 176 -24.72 22.43 8.36
N LEU A 177 -23.94 21.39 8.67
CA LEU A 177 -22.62 21.16 8.09
C LEU A 177 -22.74 20.78 6.61
N LEU A 178 -21.79 21.27 5.78
CA LEU A 178 -21.79 21.02 4.34
C LEU A 178 -21.90 19.51 4.02
N PRO A 179 -22.91 19.08 3.22
CA PRO A 179 -23.21 17.67 3.02
C PRO A 179 -22.13 17.00 2.16
N THR A 180 -21.34 16.14 2.80
CA THR A 180 -20.37 15.26 2.12
C THR A 180 -21.08 14.05 1.51
N GLU A 181 -20.46 13.39 0.53
CA GLU A 181 -21.05 12.22 -0.15
C GLU A 181 -21.52 11.11 0.81
N GLU A 182 -20.82 10.88 1.92
CA GLU A 182 -21.26 9.97 3.00
C GLU A 182 -22.62 10.42 3.55
N ASN A 183 -22.72 11.65 4.09
CA ASN A 183 -23.97 12.24 4.60
C ASN A 183 -25.11 12.18 3.57
N ILE A 184 -24.82 12.40 2.28
CA ILE A 184 -25.83 12.34 1.20
C ILE A 184 -26.33 10.91 0.99
N ARG A 185 -25.42 9.92 0.96
CA ARG A 185 -25.77 8.49 0.87
C ARG A 185 -26.58 8.05 2.09
N ASP A 186 -26.22 8.51 3.28
CA ASP A 186 -26.89 8.15 4.53
C ASP A 186 -28.27 8.82 4.67
N ALA A 187 -28.42 10.06 4.21
CA ALA A 187 -29.73 10.72 4.11
C ALA A 187 -30.66 10.04 3.09
N ILE A 188 -30.13 9.45 2.02
CA ILE A 188 -30.90 8.65 1.06
C ILE A 188 -31.27 7.28 1.65
N ARG A 189 -30.34 6.61 2.35
CA ARG A 189 -30.59 5.36 3.10
C ARG A 189 -31.71 5.52 4.13
N ALA A 190 -31.64 6.56 4.95
CA ALA A 190 -32.67 6.88 5.94
C ALA A 190 -34.04 7.13 5.30
N LYS A 191 -34.10 7.89 4.19
CA LYS A 191 -35.35 8.11 3.43
C LYS A 191 -35.94 6.82 2.83
N ASN A 192 -35.08 5.85 2.49
CA ASN A 192 -35.48 4.55 1.95
C ASN A 192 -35.76 3.49 3.04
N ASN A 193 -35.62 3.83 4.32
CA ASN A 193 -35.70 2.90 5.47
C ASN A 193 -34.80 1.65 5.33
N THR A 194 -33.62 1.79 4.72
CA THR A 194 -32.63 0.69 4.72
C THR A 194 -31.97 0.62 6.10
N PRO A 195 -32.05 -0.50 6.83
CA PRO A 195 -31.42 -0.62 8.14
C PRO A 195 -29.90 -0.51 8.03
N GLU A 196 -29.28 0.13 9.01
CA GLU A 196 -27.82 0.14 9.15
C GLU A 196 -27.33 -1.24 9.64
N PHE A 197 -26.01 -1.48 9.57
CA PHE A 197 -25.45 -2.76 10.04
C PHE A 197 -25.35 -2.75 11.57
N GLU A 198 -26.21 -3.53 12.24
CA GLU A 198 -26.19 -3.69 13.70
C GLU A 198 -25.06 -4.62 14.15
N GLY A 199 -23.86 -4.06 14.33
CA GLY A 199 -22.72 -4.78 14.88
C GLY A 199 -21.43 -3.96 14.94
N PRO A 200 -20.34 -4.53 15.51
CA PRO A 200 -19.08 -3.83 15.59
C PRO A 200 -18.51 -3.58 14.19
N GLY A 201 -18.26 -2.31 13.86
CA GLY A 201 -17.49 -1.93 12.67
C GLY A 201 -16.02 -2.38 12.76
N GLY A 202 -15.13 -1.74 12.00
CA GLY A 202 -13.71 -2.02 12.17
C GLY A 202 -12.79 -1.12 11.36
N ASP A 203 -11.69 -0.70 11.98
CA ASP A 203 -10.67 0.14 11.35
C ASP A 203 -9.36 -0.66 11.15
N ILE A 204 -8.97 -0.87 9.89
CA ILE A 204 -7.72 -1.52 9.49
C ILE A 204 -6.70 -0.42 9.18
N VAL A 205 -5.67 -0.27 10.00
CA VAL A 205 -4.70 0.84 9.90
C VAL A 205 -3.35 0.31 9.41
N ILE A 206 -2.91 0.71 8.21
CA ILE A 206 -1.71 0.15 7.59
C ILE A 206 -0.46 0.97 7.93
N GLY A 207 0.37 0.42 8.82
CA GLY A 207 1.68 0.95 9.21
C GLY A 207 1.68 1.85 10.44
N ARG A 208 2.80 1.83 11.16
CA ARG A 208 3.04 2.60 12.40
C ARG A 208 2.85 4.11 12.25
N HIS A 209 3.15 4.67 11.08
CA HIS A 209 2.98 6.10 10.78
C HIS A 209 1.49 6.47 10.72
N ALA A 210 0.68 5.67 10.01
CA ALA A 210 -0.77 5.81 9.98
C ALA A 210 -1.40 5.55 11.36
N TRP A 211 -0.87 4.60 12.13
CA TRP A 211 -1.34 4.29 13.50
C TRP A 211 -1.21 5.48 14.46
N LYS A 212 -0.07 6.20 14.42
CA LYS A 212 0.14 7.42 15.23
C LYS A 212 -0.81 8.55 14.82
N GLU A 213 -1.10 8.69 13.54
CA GLU A 213 -2.08 9.67 13.05
C GLU A 213 -3.52 9.30 13.41
N TYR A 214 -3.90 8.03 13.29
CA TYR A 214 -5.21 7.51 13.68
C TYR A 214 -5.47 7.73 15.17
N ILE A 215 -4.54 7.34 16.05
CA ILE A 215 -4.66 7.56 17.49
C ILE A 215 -4.76 9.06 17.81
N ARG A 216 -3.91 9.91 17.19
CA ARG A 216 -3.98 11.36 17.41
C ARG A 216 -5.30 11.96 16.91
N GLY A 217 -5.81 11.51 15.76
CA GLY A 217 -7.10 11.93 15.20
C GLY A 217 -8.29 11.47 16.03
N LEU A 218 -8.21 10.28 16.64
CA LEU A 218 -9.23 9.77 17.57
C LEU A 218 -9.28 10.63 18.84
N HIS A 219 -8.13 10.98 19.42
CA HIS A 219 -8.07 11.88 20.58
C HIS A 219 -8.53 13.30 20.20
N GLU A 220 -8.07 13.87 19.09
CA GLU A 220 -8.46 15.21 18.65
C GLU A 220 -9.94 15.31 18.22
N GLY A 221 -10.51 14.21 17.71
CA GLY A 221 -11.91 14.10 17.32
C GLY A 221 -12.88 13.97 18.50
N TRP A 222 -12.45 13.38 19.63
CA TRP A 222 -13.26 13.24 20.84
C TRP A 222 -12.99 14.32 21.89
N LEU A 223 -11.72 14.60 22.19
CA LEU A 223 -11.29 15.55 23.24
C LEU A 223 -11.19 16.99 22.75
N GLY A 224 -11.01 17.20 21.44
CA GLY A 224 -10.94 18.53 20.85
C GLY A 224 -12.30 19.21 20.72
N PRO A 225 -12.35 20.54 20.53
CA PRO A 225 -13.57 21.26 20.23
C PRO A 225 -14.22 20.79 18.92
N LEU A 226 -15.52 21.06 18.77
CA LEU A 226 -16.25 20.91 17.50
C LEU A 226 -15.93 22.06 16.56
N ASP A 227 -15.94 23.28 17.09
CA ASP A 227 -15.66 24.51 16.36
C ASP A 227 -14.15 24.61 16.04
N PRO A 228 -13.77 25.13 14.85
CA PRO A 228 -12.37 25.31 14.49
C PRO A 228 -11.69 26.30 15.44
N PRO A 229 -10.43 26.04 15.86
CA PRO A 229 -9.65 27.05 16.55
C PRO A 229 -9.51 28.29 15.64
N PRO A 230 -9.48 29.51 16.20
CA PRO A 230 -9.24 30.71 15.40
C PRO A 230 -7.92 30.54 14.65
N LYS A 231 -8.02 30.46 13.32
CA LYS A 231 -6.86 30.34 12.44
C LYS A 231 -5.95 31.54 12.71
N PRO A 232 -4.65 31.34 13.01
CA PRO A 232 -3.80 32.44 13.47
C PRO A 232 -3.83 33.57 12.44
N GLU A 233 -4.36 34.72 12.88
CA GLU A 233 -4.59 35.85 12.00
C GLU A 233 -3.24 36.37 11.53
N VAL A 234 -3.06 36.39 10.21
CA VAL A 234 -1.87 36.99 9.60
C VAL A 234 -1.97 38.49 9.88
N PHE A 235 -1.08 39.00 10.73
CA PHE A 235 -0.95 40.43 10.99
C PHE A 235 -0.52 41.15 9.71
N SER A 236 -1.51 41.54 8.89
CA SER A 236 -1.34 42.40 7.73
C SER A 236 -0.98 43.80 8.21
N THR A 237 0.31 44.06 8.35
CA THR A 237 0.92 45.38 8.58
C THR A 237 0.31 46.40 7.61
N PRO A 238 -0.07 47.61 8.08
CA PRO A 238 -1.37 48.17 7.73
C PRO A 238 -1.43 48.91 6.39
N GLU A 239 -2.65 48.96 5.85
CA GLU A 239 -3.05 49.78 4.71
C GLU A 239 -3.25 51.26 5.11
N GLN A 240 -2.90 52.18 4.21
CA GLN A 240 -3.20 53.61 4.30
C GLN A 240 -3.40 54.19 2.89
N PRO A 241 -4.21 55.27 2.71
CA PRO A 241 -5.57 55.01 2.26
C PRO A 241 -6.05 55.92 1.11
N ALA A 242 -7.16 55.52 0.47
CA ALA A 242 -7.96 56.42 -0.38
C ALA A 242 -9.46 56.05 -0.35
N ALA A 243 -10.27 56.87 0.33
CA ALA A 243 -11.70 57.04 0.08
C ALA A 243 -11.89 58.30 -0.81
N SER A 244 -13.00 58.59 -1.50
CA SER A 244 -14.38 58.03 -1.58
C SER A 244 -14.79 57.94 -3.08
N GLU A 245 -16.02 57.89 -3.62
CA GLU A 245 -17.45 58.04 -3.20
C GLU A 245 -18.30 56.98 -3.96
N ALA A 246 -19.24 56.27 -3.29
CA ALA A 246 -20.69 56.53 -3.18
C ALA A 246 -21.57 56.30 -4.44
N THR A 247 -22.53 55.35 -4.33
CA THR A 247 -23.90 55.27 -4.94
C THR A 247 -24.13 55.66 -6.42
N SER A 248 -24.92 54.95 -7.24
CA SER A 248 -26.21 54.25 -6.97
C SER A 248 -26.64 53.27 -8.09
N ASP A 249 -27.74 52.53 -7.87
CA ASP A 249 -28.46 51.65 -8.83
C ASP A 249 -28.89 52.29 -10.16
N SER A 250 -29.03 51.46 -11.20
CA SER A 250 -30.31 51.23 -11.93
C SER A 250 -30.24 50.11 -12.97
N THR A 251 -31.39 49.48 -13.28
CA THR A 251 -31.53 48.30 -14.17
C THR A 251 -32.23 48.62 -15.50
N ALA A 252 -31.65 48.18 -16.62
CA ALA A 252 -32.31 47.78 -17.88
C ALA A 252 -31.26 47.00 -18.72
N THR A 253 -31.40 45.77 -19.21
CA THR A 253 -32.52 45.01 -19.85
C THR A 253 -32.56 45.17 -21.37
N GLU A 254 -32.08 44.12 -22.07
CA GLU A 254 -32.39 43.74 -23.47
C GLU A 254 -31.91 44.67 -24.62
N THR A 255 -31.63 44.24 -25.86
CA THR A 255 -31.76 42.91 -26.54
C THR A 255 -30.65 42.71 -27.62
N GLU A 256 -30.61 41.52 -28.26
CA GLU A 256 -30.14 41.15 -29.62
C GLU A 256 -29.32 42.15 -30.49
N GLY A 257 -28.35 41.77 -31.33
CA GLY A 257 -27.93 40.46 -31.86
C GLY A 257 -27.21 40.63 -33.22
N GLY A 258 -26.51 39.60 -33.72
CA GLY A 258 -25.78 39.59 -35.01
C GLY A 258 -24.35 40.18 -34.94
N ALA A 259 -23.22 39.57 -35.33
CA ALA A 259 -22.78 38.34 -36.02
C ALA A 259 -22.00 38.64 -37.32
N VAL A 260 -20.78 38.08 -37.45
CA VAL A 260 -19.81 38.09 -38.59
C VAL A 260 -19.37 39.49 -39.09
N GLU A 261 -18.13 39.77 -39.55
CA GLU A 261 -16.84 39.04 -39.75
C GLU A 261 -15.69 40.12 -39.60
N ALA A 262 -14.36 39.98 -39.76
CA ALA A 262 -13.50 38.93 -40.34
C ALA A 262 -12.01 38.99 -39.87
N GLU A 263 -11.28 37.91 -40.20
CA GLU A 263 -9.83 37.73 -40.46
C GLU A 263 -8.70 38.56 -39.77
N LYS A 264 -7.82 37.81 -39.05
CA LYS A 264 -6.33 37.84 -39.07
C LYS A 264 -5.59 39.07 -38.48
N LYS A 265 -4.44 38.95 -37.80
CA LYS A 265 -3.36 37.92 -37.89
C LYS A 265 -2.54 37.80 -36.56
N GLU A 266 -1.76 36.71 -36.45
CA GLU A 266 -0.40 36.54 -35.84
C GLU A 266 0.21 37.70 -35.00
N GLU A 267 0.91 37.51 -33.87
CA GLU A 267 1.47 36.33 -33.18
C GLU A 267 1.82 36.66 -31.71
N GLU A 268 1.50 35.80 -30.72
CA GLU A 268 2.42 35.43 -29.62
C GLU A 268 1.89 34.19 -28.84
N LYS A 269 2.77 33.48 -28.13
CA LYS A 269 2.42 32.25 -27.38
C LYS A 269 2.09 32.51 -25.90
N PRO A 270 1.22 31.71 -25.28
CA PRO A 270 0.78 31.95 -23.91
C PRO A 270 1.90 31.72 -22.88
N LYS A 271 1.87 32.50 -21.78
CA LYS A 271 2.51 32.11 -20.53
C LYS A 271 1.69 31.03 -19.83
N GLU A 272 1.72 29.85 -20.42
CA GLU A 272 1.18 28.60 -19.85
C GLU A 272 2.13 28.04 -18.78
N GLU A 273 2.48 28.86 -17.78
CA GLU A 273 3.00 28.34 -16.52
C GLU A 273 1.81 28.05 -15.61
N GLU A 274 1.50 26.76 -15.51
CA GLU A 274 0.48 26.23 -14.63
C GLU A 274 0.63 26.80 -13.21
N LYS A 275 -0.35 27.60 -12.77
CA LYS A 275 -0.72 27.61 -11.35
C LYS A 275 -1.24 26.22 -11.00
N LYS A 276 -0.31 25.28 -10.77
CA LYS A 276 -0.59 23.97 -10.18
C LYS A 276 -1.49 24.23 -8.99
N SER A 277 -2.70 23.66 -9.03
CA SER A 277 -3.76 23.98 -8.08
C SER A 277 -3.21 23.85 -6.66
N ASP A 278 -3.10 24.99 -5.96
CA ASP A 278 -2.48 25.02 -4.63
C ASP A 278 -3.28 24.07 -3.74
N ARG A 279 -2.59 23.06 -3.22
CA ARG A 279 -3.27 21.92 -2.62
C ARG A 279 -3.99 22.41 -1.37
N PRO A 280 -5.21 21.95 -1.09
CA PRO A 280 -5.95 22.40 0.08
C PRO A 280 -5.07 22.29 1.32
N ARG A 281 -4.76 23.44 1.93
CA ARG A 281 -3.80 23.52 3.03
C ARG A 281 -4.31 22.67 4.18
N GLN A 282 -3.42 21.88 4.75
CA GLN A 282 -3.75 20.94 5.81
C GLN A 282 -4.42 21.67 6.99
N PRO A 283 -5.52 21.12 7.55
CA PRO A 283 -6.17 21.73 8.71
C PRO A 283 -5.29 21.59 9.95
N VAL A 284 -4.96 22.73 10.56
CA VAL A 284 -4.26 22.87 11.85
C VAL A 284 -4.93 21.99 12.93
N PRO A 285 -4.20 21.33 13.84
CA PRO A 285 -4.80 20.47 14.86
C PRO A 285 -5.56 21.29 15.89
N TYR A 286 -6.76 20.84 16.27
CA TYR A 286 -7.63 21.58 17.21
C TYR A 286 -7.22 21.36 18.68
N ASN A 287 -6.28 20.45 18.95
CA ASN A 287 -5.87 20.06 20.30
C ASN A 287 -4.41 19.57 20.31
N THR A 288 -3.65 19.85 21.38
CA THR A 288 -2.29 19.30 21.56
C THR A 288 -2.30 18.10 22.52
N THR A 289 -1.18 17.37 22.58
CA THR A 289 -1.04 16.20 23.46
C THR A 289 -0.89 16.55 24.94
N ALA A 290 -0.63 17.82 25.29
CA ALA A 290 -0.58 18.26 26.69
C ALA A 290 -2.00 18.41 27.28
N ASP A 291 -2.91 18.92 26.45
CA ASP A 291 -4.27 19.32 26.81
C ASP A 291 -5.20 18.13 27.10
N TYR A 292 -4.83 16.92 26.66
CA TYR A 292 -5.63 15.69 26.83
C TYR A 292 -6.07 15.50 28.30
N SER A 293 -5.17 15.74 29.26
CA SER A 293 -5.46 15.61 30.69
C SER A 293 -6.50 16.60 31.23
N ALA A 294 -6.53 17.82 30.67
CA ALA A 294 -7.45 18.90 31.06
C ALA A 294 -8.78 18.86 30.28
N SER A 295 -8.80 18.19 29.13
CA SER A 295 -9.95 18.12 28.23
C SER A 295 -11.16 17.39 28.84
N HIS A 296 -12.36 17.82 28.41
CA HIS A 296 -13.65 17.29 28.84
C HIS A 296 -14.13 16.18 27.90
N LEU A 297 -14.60 15.05 28.45
CA LEU A 297 -15.20 13.97 27.66
C LEU A 297 -16.63 14.36 27.22
N PRO A 298 -16.97 14.34 25.92
CA PRO A 298 -18.32 14.63 25.48
C PRO A 298 -19.31 13.52 25.92
N PRO A 299 -20.60 13.85 26.15
CA PRO A 299 -21.62 12.88 26.56
C PRO A 299 -21.98 11.89 25.45
N THR A 300 -21.69 12.21 24.19
CA THR A 300 -21.73 11.33 23.01
C THR A 300 -20.63 10.26 22.99
N LEU A 301 -19.84 10.18 24.07
CA LEU A 301 -18.82 9.20 24.39
C LEU A 301 -19.27 7.72 24.34
N PRO A 302 -19.14 6.91 23.26
CA PRO A 302 -19.62 5.52 23.33
C PRO A 302 -18.86 4.72 24.39
N ALA A 303 -19.52 3.71 24.95
CA ALA A 303 -18.94 2.85 25.99
C ALA A 303 -17.73 2.05 25.47
N GLU A 304 -17.79 1.58 24.22
CA GLU A 304 -16.72 0.90 23.50
C GLU A 304 -16.51 1.57 22.13
N PHE A 305 -15.27 1.58 21.63
CA PHE A 305 -14.98 2.00 20.26
C PHE A 305 -14.97 0.81 19.30
N SER A 306 -15.26 1.09 18.02
CA SER A 306 -15.04 0.14 16.93
C SER A 306 -13.65 -0.49 17.02
N PRO A 307 -13.52 -1.83 16.99
CA PRO A 307 -12.23 -2.48 17.05
C PRO A 307 -11.29 -2.05 15.92
N SER A 308 -10.02 -1.91 16.24
CA SER A 308 -8.98 -1.46 15.32
C SER A 308 -7.82 -2.44 15.28
N GLU A 309 -7.26 -2.73 14.09
CA GLU A 309 -6.06 -3.56 13.94
C GLU A 309 -4.94 -2.82 13.21
N PRO A 310 -3.79 -2.60 13.85
CA PRO A 310 -2.60 -2.01 13.23
C PRO A 310 -1.85 -3.07 12.41
N VAL A 311 -2.02 -3.02 11.10
CA VAL A 311 -1.42 -3.95 10.12
C VAL A 311 0.01 -3.52 9.78
N GLN A 312 0.94 -4.50 9.76
CA GLN A 312 2.35 -4.24 9.44
C GLN A 312 2.53 -3.64 8.03
N PHE A 313 3.48 -2.71 7.89
CA PHE A 313 3.91 -2.07 6.65
C PHE A 313 5.44 -1.83 6.63
N PRO A 314 6.26 -2.89 6.49
CA PRO A 314 7.72 -2.81 6.64
C PRO A 314 8.42 -2.10 5.44
N HIS A 315 8.45 -0.77 5.48
CA HIS A 315 8.94 0.10 4.42
C HIS A 315 10.27 0.78 4.79
N LEU A 316 11.37 0.32 4.19
CA LEU A 316 12.75 0.77 4.47
C LEU A 316 13.40 1.46 3.26
N LEU A 317 13.93 2.68 3.46
CA LEU A 317 14.59 3.50 2.43
C LEU A 317 16.11 3.64 2.63
N GLY A 318 16.80 4.09 1.57
CA GLY A 318 18.24 4.37 1.57
C GLY A 318 19.13 3.20 1.16
N PHE A 319 20.33 3.51 0.63
CA PHE A 319 21.24 2.53 0.03
C PHE A 319 21.73 1.45 1.01
N ALA A 320 22.09 1.83 2.24
CA ALA A 320 22.52 0.86 3.26
C ALA A 320 21.42 -0.16 3.61
N GLY A 321 20.15 0.23 3.52
CA GLY A 321 19.00 -0.65 3.72
C GLY A 321 18.78 -1.67 2.60
N THR A 322 19.50 -1.61 1.48
CA THR A 322 19.27 -2.48 0.31
C THR A 322 19.46 -3.97 0.64
N PHE A 323 20.44 -4.33 1.47
CA PHE A 323 20.65 -5.72 1.88
C PHE A 323 19.53 -6.24 2.79
N THR A 324 19.08 -5.45 3.76
CA THR A 324 17.91 -5.75 4.60
C THR A 324 16.63 -5.86 3.77
N ARG A 325 16.44 -4.94 2.81
CA ARG A 325 15.33 -4.97 1.85
C ARG A 325 15.38 -6.23 0.97
N MET A 326 16.56 -6.69 0.56
CA MET A 326 16.74 -7.94 -0.17
C MET A 326 16.38 -9.16 0.69
N GLY A 327 16.80 -9.20 1.96
CA GLY A 327 16.40 -10.24 2.91
C GLY A 327 14.87 -10.30 3.11
N ARG A 328 14.22 -9.15 3.30
CA ARG A 328 12.75 -9.04 3.35
C ARG A 328 12.08 -9.44 2.03
N PHE A 329 12.71 -9.19 0.88
CA PHE A 329 12.19 -9.54 -0.44
C PHE A 329 12.15 -11.05 -0.71
N PHE A 330 13.03 -11.83 -0.05
CA PHE A 330 13.03 -13.29 -0.10
C PHE A 330 12.19 -13.97 1.01
N ASN A 331 11.55 -13.19 1.89
CA ASN A 331 10.74 -13.68 3.01
C ASN A 331 9.34 -13.02 3.06
N ARG A 332 8.83 -12.54 1.91
CA ARG A 332 7.49 -11.92 1.83
C ARG A 332 6.36 -12.89 2.15
N ARG A 333 6.60 -14.21 2.12
CA ARG A 333 5.65 -15.22 2.62
C ARG A 333 5.30 -15.05 4.11
N GLN A 334 6.27 -14.67 4.96
CA GLN A 334 6.01 -14.49 6.40
C GLN A 334 5.13 -13.26 6.63
N LEU A 335 5.49 -12.13 6.02
CA LEU A 335 4.68 -10.91 5.99
C LEU A 335 3.25 -11.19 5.48
N ALA A 336 3.12 -11.99 4.41
CA ALA A 336 1.82 -12.38 3.86
C ALA A 336 0.96 -13.23 4.82
N ASP A 337 1.59 -14.07 5.65
CA ASP A 337 0.91 -14.84 6.68
C ASP A 337 0.54 -13.99 7.90
N ASP A 338 1.42 -13.11 8.36
CA ASP A 338 1.17 -12.21 9.49
C ASP A 338 0.05 -11.21 9.17
N VAL A 339 0.17 -10.48 8.06
CA VAL A 339 -0.88 -9.56 7.59
C VAL A 339 -2.16 -10.34 7.25
N GLY A 340 -2.04 -11.56 6.73
CA GLY A 340 -3.19 -12.41 6.45
C GLY A 340 -3.98 -12.79 7.72
N ARG A 341 -3.27 -13.14 8.80
CA ARG A 341 -3.84 -13.39 10.13
C ARG A 341 -4.51 -12.15 10.71
N GLN A 342 -3.86 -10.97 10.61
CA GLN A 342 -4.41 -9.69 11.09
C GLN A 342 -5.70 -9.30 10.36
N VAL A 343 -5.73 -9.41 9.03
CA VAL A 343 -6.92 -9.09 8.23
C VAL A 343 -8.03 -10.12 8.45
N ALA A 344 -7.70 -11.41 8.57
CA ALA A 344 -8.68 -12.44 8.91
C ALA A 344 -9.33 -12.19 10.28
N ALA A 345 -8.57 -11.77 11.30
CA ALA A 345 -9.11 -11.37 12.61
C ALA A 345 -10.12 -10.22 12.49
N ALA A 346 -9.83 -9.22 11.65
CA ALA A 346 -10.76 -8.12 11.36
C ALA A 346 -12.05 -8.59 10.65
N CYS A 347 -11.94 -9.56 9.72
CA CYS A 347 -13.10 -10.15 9.05
C CYS A 347 -14.00 -10.93 10.01
N PHE A 348 -13.43 -11.80 10.87
CA PHE A 348 -14.17 -12.58 11.87
C PHE A 348 -14.79 -11.75 13.01
N ALA A 349 -14.62 -10.42 12.99
CA ALA A 349 -15.23 -9.44 13.89
C ALA A 349 -14.93 -9.58 15.40
N HIS A 350 -14.19 -10.62 15.81
CA HIS A 350 -13.95 -10.94 17.21
C HIS A 350 -13.03 -9.91 17.87
N ALA A 351 -13.59 -9.17 18.84
CA ALA A 351 -12.93 -8.05 19.51
C ALA A 351 -12.47 -8.43 20.93
N ARG A 352 -11.30 -7.92 21.33
CA ARG A 352 -10.73 -8.02 22.66
C ARG A 352 -10.35 -6.63 23.16
N GLU A 353 -10.28 -6.44 24.47
CA GLU A 353 -9.63 -5.26 25.06
C GLU A 353 -8.13 -5.24 24.71
N TYR A 354 -7.53 -4.07 24.48
CA TYR A 354 -6.08 -3.95 24.50
C TYR A 354 -5.58 -4.33 25.91
N ARG A 355 -4.52 -5.14 26.00
CA ARG A 355 -3.96 -5.52 27.31
C ARG A 355 -3.01 -4.41 27.76
N ASP A 356 -3.20 -3.91 28.98
CA ASP A 356 -2.15 -3.16 29.65
C ASP A 356 -0.93 -4.06 29.88
N ALA A 357 0.25 -3.48 29.88
CA ALA A 357 1.49 -4.22 29.98
C ALA A 357 1.74 -4.72 31.42
N GLU A 358 1.65 -6.04 31.60
CA GLU A 358 2.16 -6.74 32.79
C GLU A 358 3.59 -6.25 33.12
N PRO A 359 3.81 -5.70 34.34
CA PRO A 359 5.01 -4.91 34.64
C PRO A 359 6.30 -5.73 34.60
N GLU A 360 6.20 -7.05 34.77
CA GLU A 360 7.34 -7.98 34.75
C GLU A 360 8.06 -8.03 33.39
N THR A 361 7.38 -7.67 32.29
CA THR A 361 7.97 -7.68 30.93
C THR A 361 8.78 -6.44 30.57
N ALA A 362 8.89 -5.45 31.47
CA ALA A 362 9.49 -4.15 31.18
C ALA A 362 11.01 -4.05 31.45
N ALA A 363 11.68 -5.16 31.77
CA ALA A 363 13.05 -5.15 32.30
C ALA A 363 14.18 -4.99 31.26
N ASP A 364 14.00 -5.45 30.03
CA ASP A 364 15.11 -5.71 29.09
C ASP A 364 15.34 -4.64 27.99
N ASP A 365 14.43 -3.68 27.80
CA ASP A 365 14.56 -2.67 26.72
C ASP A 365 14.62 -1.24 27.29
N SER A 366 15.71 -0.52 27.02
CA SER A 366 16.07 0.74 27.71
C SER A 366 15.33 1.98 27.18
N SER A 367 14.00 1.89 27.07
CA SER A 367 13.10 2.99 26.70
C SER A 367 12.02 3.18 27.77
N ALA A 368 11.47 4.39 27.88
CA ALA A 368 10.53 4.73 28.95
C ALA A 368 9.32 3.76 29.00
N PRO A 369 8.83 3.39 30.19
CA PRO A 369 7.78 2.39 30.33
C PRO A 369 6.51 2.82 29.58
N THR A 370 6.20 2.08 28.52
CA THR A 370 4.94 2.22 27.76
C THR A 370 3.91 1.28 28.38
N PRO A 371 2.91 1.80 29.12
CA PRO A 371 1.92 0.94 29.78
C PRO A 371 0.93 0.30 28.79
N TYR A 372 0.67 0.94 27.65
CA TYR A 372 -0.42 0.56 26.74
C TYR A 372 0.06 -0.31 25.56
N GLU A 373 -0.59 -1.44 25.26
CA GLU A 373 -0.34 -2.25 24.06
C GLU A 373 -0.44 -1.41 22.76
N GLN A 374 -1.35 -0.44 22.73
CA GLN A 374 -1.52 0.54 21.66
C GLN A 374 -0.22 1.30 21.34
N GLN A 375 0.60 1.62 22.36
CA GLN A 375 1.90 2.28 22.19
C GLN A 375 2.98 1.33 21.67
N ARG A 376 2.90 0.04 22.02
CA ARG A 376 3.84 -1.02 21.59
C ARG A 376 3.57 -1.54 20.18
N ALA A 377 2.34 -1.41 19.69
CA ALA A 377 1.95 -1.80 18.34
C ALA A 377 2.84 -1.14 17.25
N LEU A 378 3.48 -1.98 16.43
CA LEU A 378 4.35 -1.61 15.31
C LEU A 378 5.57 -0.72 15.65
N VAL A 379 6.03 -0.63 16.92
CA VAL A 379 7.23 0.17 17.30
C VAL A 379 8.46 -0.16 16.45
N HIS A 380 8.65 -1.43 16.09
CA HIS A 380 9.82 -1.88 15.34
C HIS A 380 9.93 -1.23 13.93
N GLU A 381 8.82 -0.74 13.36
CA GLU A 381 8.82 -0.05 12.06
C GLU A 381 9.43 1.36 12.13
N GLU A 382 9.42 2.00 13.30
CA GLU A 382 10.02 3.35 13.49
C GLU A 382 11.53 3.34 13.19
N ARG A 383 12.16 2.15 13.28
CA ARG A 383 13.57 1.90 12.98
C ARG A 383 13.89 1.89 11.48
N ASP A 384 12.89 1.68 10.62
CA ASP A 384 13.05 1.66 9.16
C ASP A 384 12.87 3.04 8.51
N TRP A 385 12.36 4.02 9.25
CA TRP A 385 12.05 5.35 8.75
C TRP A 385 13.29 6.17 8.37
N VAL A 386 13.15 7.03 7.36
CA VAL A 386 14.25 7.88 6.89
C VAL A 386 14.66 8.86 7.98
N LYS A 387 15.97 9.04 8.17
CA LYS A 387 16.54 9.94 9.20
C LYS A 387 16.09 11.41 9.10
N SER A 388 15.51 11.84 7.98
CA SER A 388 14.89 13.16 7.82
C SER A 388 13.64 13.36 8.67
N VAL A 389 12.86 12.29 8.93
CA VAL A 389 11.66 12.34 9.80
C VAL A 389 12.03 12.81 11.21
N TRP A 390 13.17 12.33 11.71
CA TRP A 390 13.66 12.57 13.06
C TRP A 390 14.43 13.88 13.23
N LYS A 391 14.70 14.60 12.15
CA LYS A 391 15.33 15.93 12.26
C LYS A 391 14.30 16.93 12.78
N PRO A 392 14.57 17.71 13.84
CA PRO A 392 13.84 18.94 14.06
C PRO A 392 14.01 19.84 12.83
N VAL A 393 13.05 20.74 12.62
CA VAL A 393 13.22 21.85 11.68
C VAL A 393 13.68 23.03 12.51
N ASP A 394 14.77 23.66 12.09
CA ASP A 394 15.33 24.83 12.77
C ASP A 394 14.43 26.04 12.49
N GLU A 395 13.61 26.42 13.47
CA GLU A 395 12.53 27.42 13.36
C GLU A 395 12.99 28.80 12.85
N THR A 396 14.29 29.09 12.96
CA THR A 396 14.96 30.31 12.49
C THR A 396 15.28 30.32 11.00
N THR A 397 15.30 29.14 10.34
CA THR A 397 15.62 28.98 8.90
C THR A 397 14.52 28.28 8.11
N ALA A 398 13.44 27.90 8.77
CA ALA A 398 12.26 27.29 8.17
C ALA A 398 11.38 28.32 7.46
N ASP A 399 10.82 27.97 6.30
CA ASP A 399 9.69 28.71 5.73
C ASP A 399 8.46 28.58 6.65
N GLU A 400 7.56 29.57 6.63
CA GLU A 400 6.31 29.53 7.42
C GLU A 400 5.43 28.31 7.06
N GLU A 401 5.52 27.82 5.82
CA GLU A 401 4.87 26.58 5.38
C GLU A 401 5.55 25.31 5.90
N GLU A 402 6.76 25.37 6.46
CA GLU A 402 7.40 24.23 7.14
C GLU A 402 7.11 24.24 8.64
N LYS A 403 7.00 25.43 9.25
CA LYS A 403 6.57 25.62 10.66
C LYS A 403 5.13 25.17 10.88
N THR A 404 4.27 25.35 9.89
CA THR A 404 2.84 24.97 9.95
C THR A 404 2.55 23.51 9.57
N LYS A 405 3.54 22.75 9.08
CA LYS A 405 3.38 21.30 8.79
C LYS A 405 3.48 20.48 10.07
N GLU A 406 2.51 19.60 10.30
CA GLU A 406 2.45 18.79 11.51
C GLU A 406 3.50 17.66 11.52
N ARG A 407 4.17 17.45 12.66
CA ARG A 407 5.29 16.51 12.79
C ARG A 407 4.97 15.28 13.67
N ILE A 408 3.81 14.69 13.43
CA ILE A 408 3.19 13.62 14.24
C ILE A 408 4.05 12.35 14.34
N TRP A 409 4.80 12.01 13.28
CA TRP A 409 5.62 10.80 13.25
C TRP A 409 6.85 10.91 14.17
N ALA A 410 7.43 12.09 14.29
CA ALA A 410 8.59 12.33 15.16
C ALA A 410 8.21 12.38 16.64
N SER A 411 7.01 12.88 16.97
CA SER A 411 6.53 12.91 18.37
C SER A 411 6.30 11.49 18.94
N PRO A 412 6.56 11.28 20.25
CA PRO A 412 6.14 10.06 20.95
C PRO A 412 4.61 9.99 21.00
N MET A 413 4.06 8.77 21.07
CA MET A 413 2.61 8.56 21.04
C MET A 413 1.99 8.64 22.45
N VAL A 414 1.40 9.79 22.76
CA VAL A 414 0.62 10.03 23.99
C VAL A 414 -0.81 9.50 23.81
N ILE A 415 -1.36 8.87 24.85
CA ILE A 415 -2.71 8.28 24.89
C ILE A 415 -3.37 8.64 26.23
N ASP A 416 -4.64 9.05 26.20
CA ASP A 416 -5.48 9.25 27.39
C ASP A 416 -6.04 7.89 27.88
N PRO A 417 -5.85 7.50 29.16
CA PRO A 417 -6.46 6.28 29.72
C PRO A 417 -7.97 6.15 29.46
N ARG A 418 -8.71 7.27 29.49
CA ARG A 418 -10.17 7.33 29.26
C ARG A 418 -10.56 6.85 27.85
N ILE A 419 -9.64 6.95 26.90
CA ILE A 419 -9.78 6.48 25.52
C ILE A 419 -9.15 5.10 25.38
N ALA A 420 -7.96 4.85 25.97
CA ALA A 420 -7.25 3.58 25.88
C ALA A 420 -8.11 2.39 26.29
N GLN A 421 -8.81 2.50 27.43
CA GLN A 421 -9.69 1.46 27.98
C GLN A 421 -10.88 1.12 27.07
N ARG A 422 -11.39 2.11 26.32
CA ARG A 422 -12.52 1.95 25.39
C ARG A 422 -12.11 1.40 24.02
N MET A 423 -10.83 1.48 23.66
CA MET A 423 -10.34 0.92 22.40
C MET A 423 -10.35 -0.61 22.45
N ARG A 424 -10.82 -1.23 21.38
CA ARG A 424 -10.79 -2.69 21.18
C ARG A 424 -9.85 -3.06 20.04
N ARG A 425 -9.28 -4.26 20.11
CA ARG A 425 -8.40 -4.87 19.10
C ARG A 425 -9.08 -6.10 18.50
N PHE A 426 -8.83 -6.42 17.23
CA PHE A 426 -9.24 -7.71 16.67
C PHE A 426 -8.33 -8.86 17.13
N GLU A 427 -8.91 -9.97 17.58
CA GLU A 427 -8.19 -11.18 17.97
C GLU A 427 -8.85 -12.42 17.36
N ILE A 428 -8.15 -13.11 16.46
CA ILE A 428 -8.60 -14.38 15.86
C ILE A 428 -8.66 -15.49 16.92
N ARG A 429 -9.72 -16.31 16.92
CA ARG A 429 -9.86 -17.42 17.85
C ARG A 429 -8.92 -18.58 17.46
N ALA A 430 -8.52 -19.38 18.45
CA ALA A 430 -7.66 -20.55 18.22
C ALA A 430 -8.27 -21.53 17.20
N GLU A 431 -9.59 -21.76 17.27
CA GLU A 431 -10.34 -22.60 16.32
C GLU A 431 -10.25 -22.09 14.87
N ASP A 432 -10.32 -20.77 14.68
CA ASP A 432 -10.24 -20.15 13.36
C ASP A 432 -8.80 -20.19 12.81
N GLU A 433 -7.80 -20.04 13.69
CA GLU A 433 -6.40 -20.28 13.30
C GLU A 433 -6.14 -21.74 12.93
N GLU A 434 -6.70 -22.70 13.67
CA GLU A 434 -6.54 -24.13 13.39
C GLU A 434 -7.22 -24.51 12.08
N ARG A 435 -8.41 -23.97 11.80
CA ARG A 435 -9.07 -24.07 10.48
C ARG A 435 -8.18 -23.50 9.37
N ALA A 436 -7.60 -22.32 9.57
CA ALA A 436 -6.67 -21.70 8.62
C ALA A 436 -5.35 -22.49 8.45
N LYS A 437 -4.85 -23.16 9.49
CA LYS A 437 -3.69 -24.06 9.44
C LYS A 437 -4.00 -25.35 8.67
N GLY A 438 -5.23 -25.87 8.78
CA GLY A 438 -5.70 -27.06 8.07
C GLY A 438 -5.94 -26.87 6.56
N ILE A 439 -6.11 -25.63 6.09
CA ILE A 439 -6.34 -25.33 4.67
C ILE A 439 -5.04 -25.48 3.85
N VAL A 440 -4.84 -26.66 3.28
CA VAL A 440 -3.74 -26.97 2.34
C VAL A 440 -4.16 -26.64 0.92
N ILE A 441 -3.83 -25.44 0.44
CA ILE A 441 -4.12 -25.05 -0.95
C ILE A 441 -3.26 -25.85 -1.94
N PRO A 442 -3.88 -26.47 -2.97
CA PRO A 442 -3.18 -27.19 -4.02
C PRO A 442 -2.46 -26.23 -4.98
N GLU A 443 -1.30 -26.67 -5.46
CA GLU A 443 -0.41 -25.84 -6.29
C GLU A 443 -1.06 -25.32 -7.59
N THR A 444 -2.05 -26.04 -8.10
CA THR A 444 -2.82 -25.73 -9.31
C THR A 444 -3.62 -24.43 -9.21
N GLN A 445 -4.09 -24.04 -8.01
CA GLN A 445 -4.83 -22.78 -7.81
C GLN A 445 -3.90 -21.55 -7.77
N ILE A 446 -2.61 -21.76 -7.44
CA ILE A 446 -1.61 -20.69 -7.27
C ILE A 446 -0.88 -20.41 -8.60
N GLU A 447 -0.76 -21.43 -9.45
CA GLU A 447 -0.11 -21.37 -10.76
C GLU A 447 -0.97 -20.66 -11.80
N GLY A 448 -0.89 -19.33 -11.81
CA GLY A 448 -1.60 -18.47 -12.77
C GLY A 448 -1.49 -18.95 -14.22
N TRP A 449 -2.67 -19.07 -14.85
CA TRP A 449 -2.98 -19.65 -16.16
C TRP A 449 -1.81 -20.32 -16.90
N ILE A 450 -0.92 -19.53 -17.54
CA ILE A 450 0.22 -19.99 -18.35
C ILE A 450 1.02 -21.13 -17.69
N LYS A 451 1.27 -21.08 -16.38
CA LYS A 451 2.00 -22.16 -15.67
C LYS A 451 1.14 -23.39 -15.44
N GLY A 452 -0.13 -23.21 -15.07
CA GLY A 452 -1.11 -24.29 -15.03
C GLY A 452 -1.25 -25.00 -16.37
N THR A 453 -1.31 -24.26 -17.49
CA THR A 453 -1.37 -24.82 -18.84
C THR A 453 -0.09 -25.56 -19.22
N LEU A 454 1.09 -25.03 -18.89
CA LEU A 454 2.36 -25.72 -19.16
C LEU A 454 2.49 -27.01 -18.32
N ARG A 455 2.04 -26.99 -17.07
CA ARG A 455 2.08 -28.14 -16.17
C ARG A 455 1.04 -29.19 -16.53
N SER A 456 -0.16 -28.78 -16.95
CA SER A 456 -1.20 -29.71 -17.42
C SER A 456 -0.84 -30.34 -18.76
N LEU A 457 -0.21 -29.59 -19.69
CA LEU A 457 0.44 -30.14 -20.88
C LEU A 457 1.57 -31.11 -20.53
N GLY A 458 2.33 -30.81 -19.47
CA GLY A 458 3.37 -31.69 -18.93
C GLY A 458 2.80 -33.01 -18.38
N THR A 459 1.75 -32.96 -17.56
CA THR A 459 1.09 -34.16 -17.02
C THR A 459 0.34 -34.95 -18.10
N TRP A 460 -0.29 -34.27 -19.06
CA TRP A 460 -0.93 -34.89 -20.22
C TRP A 460 0.10 -35.59 -21.11
N GLY A 461 1.21 -34.93 -21.42
CA GLY A 461 2.34 -35.56 -22.13
C GLY A 461 2.91 -36.75 -21.35
N TRP A 462 2.94 -36.69 -20.01
CA TRP A 462 3.43 -37.79 -19.19
C TRP A 462 2.44 -38.95 -19.03
N SER A 463 1.12 -38.72 -19.03
CA SER A 463 0.13 -39.81 -19.05
C SER A 463 0.04 -40.48 -20.42
N VAL A 464 0.12 -39.70 -21.50
CA VAL A 464 0.28 -40.22 -22.88
C VAL A 464 1.56 -41.05 -23.03
N VAL A 465 2.68 -40.62 -22.45
CA VAL A 465 3.96 -41.37 -22.50
C VAL A 465 4.01 -42.56 -21.53
N LYS A 466 3.36 -42.48 -20.36
CA LYS A 466 3.22 -43.62 -19.45
C LYS A 466 2.28 -44.70 -19.97
N GLY A 467 1.40 -44.37 -20.91
CA GLY A 467 0.36 -45.27 -21.37
C GLY A 467 -0.59 -45.62 -20.24
N GLU A 468 -1.17 -44.60 -19.57
CA GLU A 468 -2.37 -44.85 -18.76
C GLU A 468 -3.38 -45.61 -19.61
N GLU A 469 -4.02 -46.61 -18.97
CA GLU A 469 -4.70 -47.70 -19.66
C GLU A 469 -5.70 -47.18 -20.69
N ARG A 470 -5.89 -47.96 -21.77
CA ARG A 470 -6.91 -47.68 -22.77
C ARG A 470 -8.28 -47.64 -22.09
N LYS A 471 -8.73 -46.46 -21.66
CA LYS A 471 -10.13 -46.18 -21.42
C LYS A 471 -10.84 -46.42 -22.75
N GLY A 472 -11.41 -47.61 -22.88
CA GLY A 472 -12.36 -47.92 -23.93
C GLY A 472 -13.51 -46.91 -23.91
N PRO A 473 -14.29 -46.81 -24.99
CA PRO A 473 -15.51 -46.01 -24.96
C PRO A 473 -16.34 -46.41 -23.74
N ASN A 474 -16.81 -45.41 -22.99
CA ASN A 474 -17.46 -45.61 -21.69
C ASN A 474 -18.87 -46.19 -21.87
N VAL A 475 -18.93 -47.48 -22.20
CA VAL A 475 -20.13 -48.30 -22.09
C VAL A 475 -20.44 -48.44 -20.60
N GLY A 476 -21.54 -47.81 -20.16
CA GLY A 476 -22.01 -47.97 -18.79
C GLY A 476 -22.43 -49.42 -18.52
N ASN A 477 -22.47 -49.81 -17.25
CA ASN A 477 -22.90 -51.16 -16.86
C ASN A 477 -24.26 -51.50 -17.49
N ILE A 478 -24.27 -52.59 -18.24
CA ILE A 478 -25.48 -53.33 -18.62
C ILE A 478 -25.33 -54.67 -17.91
N ASP A 479 -25.55 -54.67 -16.60
CA ASP A 479 -25.54 -55.80 -15.68
C ASP A 479 -26.33 -55.38 -14.42
N ASP A 480 -27.63 -55.12 -14.60
CA ASP A 480 -28.65 -54.90 -13.57
C ASP A 480 -30.00 -55.42 -14.15
N GLU A 481 -30.21 -56.74 -14.10
CA GLU A 481 -31.51 -57.44 -14.27
C GLU A 481 -31.92 -58.11 -12.95
#